data_AF-A0A497J215-F1
#
_entry.id   AF-A0A497J215-F1
#
_cell.length_a   1.000
_cell.length_b   1.000
_cell.length_c   1.000
_cell.angle_alpha   90.00
_cell.angle_beta   90.00
_cell.angle_gamma   90.00
#
_symmetry.space_group_name_H-M   'P 1'
#
loop_
_entity.id
_entity.type
_entity.pdbx_description
1 polymer ?
#
loop_
_entity_poly.entity_id
_entity_poly.type
_entity_poly.pdbx_seq_one_letter_code
_entity_poly.pdbx_strand_id
1 'polypeptide(L)' 'FVRQKKGECDELIEKAERLRSKVIIVSTEHEAGEKLQSIGGVAALLRFEV' A
#
# COMPACT_ATOMS: atom_id res chain seq x y z
N PHE A 1 3.21 -15.81 2.74
CA PHE A 1 4.23 -16.05 3.78
C PHE A 1 5.59 -15.52 3.33
N VAL A 2 5.79 -14.20 3.30
CA VAL A 2 7.13 -13.57 3.36
C VAL A 2 6.89 -12.17 3.93
N ARG A 3 7.06 -11.98 5.24
CA ARG A 3 7.03 -10.65 5.87
C ARG A 3 8.26 -10.59 6.79
N GLN A 4 9.44 -10.51 6.19
CA GLN A 4 10.73 -10.60 6.89
C GLN A 4 11.58 -9.33 6.82
N LYS A 5 11.01 -8.20 6.39
CA LYS A 5 11.61 -6.87 6.54
C LYS A 5 10.54 -5.92 7.07
N LYS A 6 10.82 -5.27 8.21
CA LYS A 6 10.06 -4.10 8.65
C LYS A 6 10.35 -2.97 7.66
N GLY A 7 9.46 -2.75 6.71
CA GLY A 7 9.58 -1.68 5.72
C GLY A 7 8.99 -0.38 6.25
N GLU A 8 9.37 0.76 5.67
CA GLU A 8 8.84 2.08 6.03
C GLU A 8 7.30 2.16 5.97
N CYS A 9 6.67 1.28 5.18
CA CYS A 9 5.22 1.20 5.03
C CYS A 9 4.50 0.30 6.06
N ASP A 10 5.20 -0.45 6.91
CA ASP A 10 4.55 -1.43 7.79
C ASP A 10 3.62 -0.79 8.83
N GLU A 11 4.03 0.33 9.44
CA GLU A 11 3.18 1.05 10.40
C GLU A 11 1.90 1.60 9.73
N LEU A 12 2.03 2.04 8.48
CA LEU A 12 0.90 2.53 7.69
C LEU A 12 -0.08 1.41 7.34
N ILE A 13 0.45 0.26 6.92
CA ILE A 13 -0.36 -0.95 6.64
C ILE A 13 -1.06 -1.43 7.91
N GLU A 14 -0.35 -1.53 9.04
CA GLU A 14 -0.93 -1.96 10.31
C GLU A 14 -2.05 -1.01 10.76
N LYS A 15 -1.84 0.30 10.65
CA LYS A 15 -2.87 1.29 10.94
C LYS A 15 -4.08 1.16 10.01
N ALA A 16 -3.86 0.93 8.71
CA ALA A 16 -4.92 0.71 7.74
C ALA A 16 -5.75 -0.54 8.05
N GLU A 17 -5.10 -1.66 8.38
CA GLU A 17 -5.75 -2.91 8.78
C GLU A 17 -6.59 -2.73 10.05
N ARG A 18 -6.06 -2.03 11.08
CA ARG A 18 -6.79 -1.70 12.31
C ARG A 18 -8.04 -0.85 12.05
N LEU A 19 -8.01 0.01 11.03
CA LEU A 19 -9.15 0.83 10.59
C LEU A 19 -10.12 0.08 9.66
N ARG A 20 -9.90 -1.22 9.45
CA ARG A 20 -10.65 -2.09 8.53
C ARG A 20 -10.58 -1.64 7.07
N SER A 21 -9.46 -1.05 6.66
CA SER A 21 -9.17 -0.80 5.25
C SER A 21 -8.75 -2.07 4.53
N LYS A 22 -9.09 -2.17 3.25
CA LYS A 22 -8.57 -3.22 2.36
C LYS A 22 -7.20 -2.82 1.84
N VAL A 23 -6.18 -3.61 2.15
CA VAL A 23 -4.82 -3.42 1.65
C VAL A 23 -4.58 -4.36 0.47
N ILE A 24 -4.01 -3.84 -0.62
CA ILE A 24 -3.67 -4.61 -1.83
C ILE A 24 -2.20 -4.37 -2.13
N ILE A 25 -1.43 -5.46 -2.26
CA ILE A 25 -0.01 -5.40 -2.65
C ILE A 25 0.09 -5.77 -4.13
N VAL A 26 0.87 -4.98 -4.86
CA VAL A 26 0.94 -5.01 -6.32
C VAL A 26 2.40 -5.17 -6.74
N SER A 27 2.69 -6.06 -7.70
CA SER A 27 4.05 -6.25 -8.22
C SER A 27 4.40 -5.12 -9.19
N THR A 28 5.63 -4.61 -9.13
CA THR A 28 6.14 -3.62 -10.10
C THR A 28 6.40 -4.21 -11.48
N GLU A 29 6.31 -5.53 -11.65
CA GLU A 29 6.55 -6.23 -12.93
C GLU A 29 5.41 -6.05 -13.94
N HIS A 30 4.28 -5.49 -13.51
CA HIS A 30 3.13 -5.28 -14.37
C HIS A 30 2.71 -3.80 -14.36
N GLU A 31 1.99 -3.39 -15.40
CA GLU A 31 1.69 -1.97 -15.69
C GLU A 31 1.09 -1.21 -14.49
N ALA A 32 0.18 -1.83 -13.73
CA ALA A 32 -0.40 -1.19 -12.55
C ALA A 32 0.62 -0.91 -11.43
N GLY A 33 1.63 -1.77 -11.25
CA GLY A 33 2.70 -1.52 -10.27
C GLY A 33 3.68 -0.46 -10.75
N GLU A 34 4.00 -0.43 -12.05
CA GLU A 34 4.81 0.63 -12.65
C GLU A 34 4.14 2.01 -12.49
N LYS A 35 2.83 2.10 -12.76
CA LYS A 35 2.05 3.32 -12.56
C LYS A 35 1.94 3.73 -11.09
N LEU A 36 1.83 2.76 -10.17
CA LEU A 36 1.82 3.06 -8.74
C LEU A 36 3.19 3.56 -8.27
N GLN A 37 4.28 3.00 -8.80
CA GLN A 37 5.65 3.42 -8.50
C GLN A 37 5.91 4.85 -8.96
N SER A 38 5.37 5.27 -10.11
CA SER A 38 5.57 6.63 -10.64
C SER A 38 4.93 7.74 -9.79
N ILE A 39 3.93 7.40 -8.96
CA ILE A 39 3.29 8.33 -8.01
C ILE A 39 3.82 8.18 -6.58
N GLY A 40 4.95 7.48 -6.38
CA GLY A 40 5.61 7.32 -5.08
C GLY A 40 5.43 5.95 -4.43
N GLY A 41 4.86 4.96 -5.14
CA GLY A 41 4.79 3.56 -4.72
C GLY A 41 3.65 3.21 -3.76
N VAL A 42 2.91 4.21 -3.26
CA VAL A 42 1.76 4.02 -2.35
C VAL A 42 0.63 4.98 -2.76
N ALA A 43 -0.60 4.48 -2.79
CA ALA A 43 -1.80 5.27 -3.02
C ALA A 43 -2.96 4.75 -2.17
N ALA A 44 -3.94 5.62 -1.90
CA ALA A 44 -5.13 5.28 -1.14
C ALA A 44 -6.38 5.94 -1.72
N LEU A 45 -7.50 5.21 -1.71
CA LEU A 45 -8.82 5.78 -1.92
C LEU A 45 -9.43 6.11 -0.56
N LEU A 46 -9.78 7.38 -0.37
CA LEU A 46 -10.28 7.88 0.91
C LEU A 46 -11.81 7.78 0.96
N ARG A 47 -12.33 7.60 2.18
CA ARG A 47 -13.78 7.52 2.43
C ARG A 47 -14.46 8.89 2.42
N PHE A 48 -13.70 9.94 2.66
CA PHE A 48 -14.12 11.34 2.72
C PHE A 48 -12.95 12.23 2.28
N GLU A 49 -13.27 13.44 1.87
CA GLU A 49 -12.28 14.47 1.57
C GLU A 49 -11.50 14.86 2.83
N VAL A 50 -10.22 15.23 2.65
CA VAL A 50 -9.30 15.54 3.75
C VAL A 50 -9.25 17.04 4.02
#